data_AF-U3TRH2-F1
#
_entry.id   AF-U3TRH2-F1
#
_cell.length_a   1.000
_cell.length_b   1.000
_cell.length_c   1.000
_cell.angle_alpha   90.00
_cell.angle_beta   90.00
_cell.angle_gamma   90.00
#
_symmetry.space_group_name_H-M   'P 1'
#
loop_
_entity.id
_entity.type
_entity.pdbx_description
1 polymer ?
#
loop_
_entity_poly.entity_id
_entity_poly.type
_entity_poly.pdbx_seq_one_letter_code
_entity_poly.pdbx_strand_id
1 'polypeptide(L)'
;MLPTHYTVPTGSRLPIRYDAEKPPRWRVRMQEMFGEAQNPAVADGRVPLVLELLSPAHRPLQITRDLAAFWRGAYPEVQKEMKGRYPKHPWPDDPASALPTRRTKKYSS
;
A
#
# COMPACT_ATOMS: atom_id res chain seq x y z
N MET A 1 -4.46 27.26 -3.01
CA MET A 1 -3.83 26.43 -4.06
C MET A 1 -3.79 24.98 -3.57
N LEU A 2 -4.32 24.04 -4.35
CA LEU A 2 -4.28 22.61 -4.02
C LEU A 2 -2.94 22.01 -4.50
N PRO A 3 -2.16 21.35 -3.63
CA PRO A 3 -0.81 20.92 -3.98
C PRO A 3 -0.87 19.67 -4.88
N THR A 4 -0.57 19.76 -6.18
CA THR A 4 -0.60 18.64 -7.16
C THR A 4 0.19 17.38 -6.78
N HIS A 5 1.05 17.45 -5.76
CA HIS A 5 1.93 16.37 -5.34
C HIS A 5 1.90 16.23 -3.83
N TYR A 6 1.84 14.99 -3.34
CA TYR A 6 2.05 14.71 -1.94
C TYR A 6 3.49 14.30 -1.73
N THR A 7 4.16 15.00 -0.83
CA THR A 7 5.46 14.58 -0.34
C THR A 7 5.20 13.62 0.81
N VAL A 8 5.32 12.33 0.53
CA VAL A 8 5.28 11.30 1.57
C VAL A 8 6.47 11.46 2.52
N PRO A 9 6.38 10.98 3.78
CA PRO A 9 7.49 11.04 4.75
C PRO A 9 8.80 10.38 4.26
N THR A 10 8.72 9.64 3.15
CA THR A 10 9.84 9.01 2.43
C THR A 10 10.53 9.94 1.42
N GLY A 11 10.16 11.22 1.34
CA GLY A 11 10.76 12.21 0.43
C GLY A 11 10.29 12.14 -1.02
N SER A 12 9.54 11.10 -1.39
CA SER A 12 8.99 10.95 -2.73
C SER A 12 7.84 11.94 -2.98
N ARG A 13 7.94 12.70 -4.07
CA ARG A 13 6.84 13.48 -4.62
C ARG A 13 5.98 12.57 -5.48
N LEU A 14 4.89 12.08 -4.92
CA LEU A 14 3.91 11.33 -5.68
C LEU A 14 2.85 12.28 -6.24
N PRO A 15 2.55 12.22 -7.55
CA PRO A 15 1.46 13.01 -8.11
C PRO A 15 0.16 12.55 -7.44
N ILE A 16 -0.50 13.47 -6.75
CA ILE A 16 -1.82 13.19 -6.22
C ILE A 16 -2.76 13.32 -7.41
N ARG A 17 -3.38 12.20 -7.79
CA ARG A 17 -4.55 12.23 -8.65
C ARG A 17 -5.68 12.87 -7.84
N TYR A 18 -5.79 14.19 -7.91
CA TYR A 18 -6.98 14.91 -7.49
C TYR A 18 -8.03 14.74 -8.56
N ASP A 19 -8.89 13.74 -8.37
CA ASP A 19 -10.25 13.84 -8.90
C ASP A 19 -10.99 14.79 -7.96
N ALA A 20 -11.65 15.83 -8.49
CA ALA A 20 -12.42 16.79 -7.69
C ALA A 20 -13.51 16.10 -6.82
N GLU A 21 -13.86 14.87 -7.16
CA GLU A 21 -14.93 14.08 -6.53
C GLU A 21 -14.42 12.79 -5.86
N LYS A 22 -13.12 12.45 -5.91
CA LYS A 22 -12.64 11.14 -5.41
C LYS A 22 -11.40 11.26 -4.52
N PRO A 23 -11.31 10.44 -3.46
CA PRO A 23 -10.17 10.44 -2.56
C PRO A 23 -8.85 10.05 -3.26
N PRO A 24 -7.69 10.54 -2.78
CA PRO A 24 -6.39 10.25 -3.35
C PRO A 24 -6.08 8.75 -3.26
N ARG A 25 -5.82 8.15 -4.42
CA ARG A 25 -5.52 6.72 -4.55
C ARG A 25 -4.04 6.46 -4.79
N TRP A 26 -3.47 5.49 -4.09
CA TRP A 26 -2.08 5.05 -4.25
C TRP A 26 -2.05 3.58 -4.67
N ARG A 27 -1.55 3.33 -5.88
CA ARG A 27 -1.42 1.99 -6.46
C ARG A 27 -0.09 1.40 -6.02
N VAL A 28 -0.13 0.33 -5.23
CA VAL A 28 1.05 -0.29 -4.65
C VAL A 28 0.90 -1.81 -4.67
N ARG A 29 1.98 -2.54 -4.96
CA ARG A 29 1.93 -4.01 -4.90
C ARG A 29 1.78 -4.45 -3.44
N MET A 30 0.92 -5.43 -3.19
CA MET A 30 0.69 -5.96 -1.84
C MET A 30 1.99 -6.38 -1.14
N GLN A 31 2.90 -7.00 -1.89
CA GLN A 31 4.20 -7.45 -1.40
C GLN A 31 5.09 -6.32 -0.87
N GLU A 32 4.89 -5.08 -1.32
CA GLU A 32 5.64 -3.91 -0.84
C GLU A 32 5.08 -3.39 0.50
N MET A 33 3.85 -3.79 0.84
CA MET A 33 3.18 -3.40 2.09
C MET A 33 3.43 -4.42 3.21
N PHE A 34 4.15 -5.51 2.95
CA PHE A 34 4.54 -6.45 4.00
C PHE A 34 5.48 -5.78 5.01
N GLY A 35 5.17 -5.93 6.30
CA GLY A 35 5.81 -5.24 7.42
C GLY A 35 5.19 -3.88 7.76
N GLU A 36 4.20 -3.42 6.98
CA GLU A 36 3.43 -2.22 7.28
C GLU A 36 2.13 -2.61 7.99
N ALA A 37 2.04 -2.31 9.28
CA ALA A 37 0.86 -2.63 10.08
C ALA A 37 -0.26 -1.60 9.92
N GLN A 38 0.06 -0.35 9.56
CA GLN A 38 -0.90 0.76 9.55
C GLN A 38 -1.08 1.37 8.16
N ASN A 39 -2.23 2.01 7.93
CA ASN A 39 -2.46 2.66 6.66
C ASN A 39 -1.58 3.92 6.54
N PRO A 40 -0.83 4.08 5.43
CA PRO A 40 -0.04 5.28 5.21
C PRO A 40 -0.96 6.48 5.03
N ALA A 41 -0.60 7.57 5.69
CA ALA A 41 -1.35 8.81 5.67
C ALA A 41 -0.48 9.97 5.16
N VAL A 42 -1.17 10.93 4.58
CA VAL A 42 -0.64 12.15 4.01
C VAL A 42 -1.15 13.36 4.81
N ALA A 43 -0.67 14.56 4.48
CA ALA A 43 -0.69 15.78 5.26
C ALA A 43 -0.31 15.58 6.74
N ASP A 44 0.88 15.00 7.02
CA ASP A 44 1.35 14.74 8.40
C ASP A 44 0.36 13.87 9.20
N GLY A 45 -0.18 12.82 8.56
CA GLY A 45 -1.17 11.92 9.17
C GLY A 45 -2.63 12.37 9.07
N ARG A 46 -2.91 13.57 8.55
CA ARG A 46 -4.28 14.15 8.52
C ARG A 46 -5.19 13.57 7.43
N VAL A 47 -4.64 13.00 6.37
CA VAL A 47 -5.41 12.49 5.22
C VAL A 47 -5.02 11.04 4.96
N PRO A 48 -5.87 10.05 5.25
CA PRO A 48 -5.57 8.65 4.94
C PRO A 48 -5.58 8.42 3.43
N LEU A 49 -4.57 7.70 2.91
CA LEU A 49 -4.55 7.31 1.50
C LEU A 49 -5.46 6.11 1.27
N VAL A 50 -6.10 6.11 0.10
CA VAL A 50 -6.75 4.91 -0.41
C VAL A 50 -5.71 4.08 -1.14
N LEU A 51 -5.34 2.94 -0.58
CA LEU A 51 -4.45 1.97 -1.18
C LEU A 51 -5.20 1.11 -2.21
N GLU A 52 -4.72 1.08 -3.43
CA GLU A 52 -5.06 0.07 -4.42
C GLU A 52 -3.95 -0.98 -4.42
N LEU A 53 -4.19 -2.08 -3.70
CA LEU A 53 -3.29 -3.21 -3.58
C LEU A 53 -3.27 -3.98 -4.89
N LEU A 54 -2.08 -4.13 -5.46
CA LEU A 54 -1.86 -4.81 -6.73
C LEU A 54 -1.20 -6.18 -6.54
N SER A 55 -1.46 -7.08 -7.47
CA SER A 55 -0.77 -8.36 -7.61
C SER A 55 0.65 -8.18 -8.15
N PRO A 56 1.50 -9.22 -8.14
CA PRO A 56 2.82 -9.18 -8.77
C PRO A 56 2.77 -8.77 -10.25
N ALA A 57 1.68 -9.10 -10.95
CA ALA A 57 1.42 -8.72 -12.34
C ALA A 57 0.73 -7.35 -12.51
N HIS A 58 0.77 -6.49 -11.48
CA HIS A 58 0.18 -5.13 -11.48
C HIS A 58 -1.35 -5.11 -11.70
N ARG A 59 -2.04 -6.21 -11.40
CA ARG A 59 -3.51 -6.27 -11.45
C ARG A 59 -4.11 -5.79 -10.12
N PRO A 60 -5.19 -5.01 -10.13
CA PRO A 60 -5.87 -4.61 -8.90
C PRO A 60 -6.43 -5.84 -8.19
N LEU A 61 -6.05 -6.02 -6.93
CA LEU A 61 -6.56 -7.08 -6.04
C LEU A 61 -7.61 -6.52 -5.09
N GLN A 62 -7.28 -5.45 -4.38
CA GLN A 62 -8.17 -4.86 -3.40
C GLN A 62 -7.92 -3.37 -3.27
N ILE A 63 -8.97 -2.60 -3.03
CA ILE A 63 -8.86 -1.18 -2.69
C ILE A 63 -9.24 -1.03 -1.21
N THR A 64 -8.31 -0.53 -0.39
CA THR A 64 -8.54 -0.30 1.04
C THR A 64 -8.09 1.08 1.46
N ARG A 65 -8.76 1.66 2.46
CA ARG A 65 -8.31 2.87 3.17
C ARG A 65 -7.81 2.57 4.59
N ASP A 66 -7.83 1.29 4.94
CA ASP A 66 -7.38 0.75 6.22
C ASP A 66 -6.63 -0.55 5.95
N LEU A 67 -5.30 -0.44 5.92
CA LEU A 67 -4.43 -1.58 5.71
C LEU A 67 -4.50 -2.58 6.88
N ALA A 68 -4.67 -2.11 8.12
CA ALA A 68 -4.74 -2.97 9.29
C ALA A 68 -6.01 -3.84 9.28
N ALA A 69 -7.13 -3.27 8.84
CA ALA A 69 -8.37 -4.01 8.62
C ALA A 69 -8.23 -4.99 7.44
N PHE A 70 -7.53 -4.60 6.37
CA PHE A 70 -7.26 -5.48 5.24
C PHE A 70 -6.48 -6.74 5.64
N TRP A 71 -5.38 -6.59 6.39
CA TRP A 71 -4.56 -7.71 6.86
C TRP A 71 -5.33 -8.70 7.73
N ARG A 72 -6.20 -8.20 8.61
CA ARG A 72 -6.98 -9.05 9.52
C ARG A 72 -8.22 -9.67 8.88
N GLY A 73 -8.75 -9.06 7.81
CA GLY A 73 -9.99 -9.46 7.18
C GLY A 73 -9.81 -10.15 5.83
N ALA A 74 -9.49 -9.37 4.80
CA ALA A 74 -9.52 -9.84 3.40
C ALA A 74 -8.21 -10.51 2.95
N TYR A 75 -7.09 -10.28 3.63
CA TYR A 75 -5.80 -10.85 3.26
C TYR A 75 -5.78 -12.38 3.20
N PRO A 76 -6.32 -13.17 4.16
CA PRO A 76 -6.27 -14.63 4.09
C PRO A 76 -6.92 -15.21 2.83
N GLU A 77 -7.98 -14.57 2.32
CA GLU A 77 -8.63 -14.97 1.07
C GLU A 77 -7.76 -14.64 -0.13
N VAL A 78 -7.21 -13.42 -0.19
CA VAL A 78 -6.31 -12.99 -1.27
C VAL A 78 -5.03 -13.83 -1.27
N GLN A 79 -4.48 -14.14 -0.09
CA GLN A 79 -3.30 -14.97 0.09
C GLN A 79 -3.52 -16.37 -0.50
N LYS A 80 -4.70 -17.00 -0.29
CA LYS A 80 -5.04 -18.31 -0.88
C LYS A 80 -5.08 -18.24 -2.41
N GLU A 81 -5.73 -17.23 -2.97
CA GLU A 81 -5.78 -17.06 -4.43
C GLU A 81 -4.38 -16.81 -5.02
N MET A 82 -3.61 -15.93 -4.38
CA MET A 82 -2.28 -15.54 -4.84
C MET A 82 -1.25 -16.65 -4.67
N LYS A 83 -1.33 -17.47 -3.62
CA LYS A 83 -0.50 -18.69 -3.47
C LYS A 83 -0.71 -19.65 -4.64
N GLY A 84 -1.94 -19.79 -5.14
CA GLY A 84 -2.25 -20.62 -6.31
C GLY A 84 -1.76 -20.03 -7.64
N ARG A 85 -2.00 -18.73 -7.88
CA ARG A 85 -1.59 -18.05 -9.13
C ARG A 85 -0.10 -17.75 -9.21
N TYR A 86 0.52 -17.48 -8.07
CA TYR A 86 1.91 -17.02 -7.94
C TYR A 86 2.65 -17.83 -6.84
N PRO A 87 2.83 -19.15 -7.03
CA PRO A 87 3.44 -20.02 -6.02
C PRO A 87 4.92 -19.71 -5.74
N LYS A 88 5.59 -18.99 -6.66
CA LYS A 88 7.00 -18.58 -6.51
C LYS A 88 7.20 -17.34 -5.64
N HIS A 89 6.14 -16.65 -5.23
CA HIS A 89 6.22 -15.43 -4.44
C HIS A 89 6.00 -15.70 -2.93
N PRO A 90 6.65 -14.93 -2.05
CA PRO A 90 6.44 -15.05 -0.61
C PRO A 90 5.07 -14.48 -0.22
N TRP A 91 4.27 -15.27 0.49
CA TRP A 91 2.95 -14.90 0.98
C TRP A 91 2.88 -15.18 2.50
N PRO A 92 3.43 -14.29 3.34
CA PRO A 92 3.58 -14.51 4.78
C PRO A 92 2.22 -14.65 5.45
N ASP A 93 2.08 -15.52 6.46
CA ASP A 93 0.83 -15.62 7.22
C ASP A 93 0.60 -14.40 8.13
N ASP A 94 1.69 -13.73 8.54
CA ASP A 94 1.64 -12.43 9.23
C ASP A 94 2.22 -11.31 8.34
N PRO A 95 1.40 -10.68 7.48
CA PRO A 95 1.86 -9.63 6.58
C PRO A 95 2.16 -8.32 7.31
N ALA A 96 1.58 -8.07 8.48
CA ALA A 96 1.80 -6.84 9.25
C ALA A 96 3.15 -6.85 9.99
N SER A 97 3.64 -8.04 10.38
CA SER A 97 4.90 -8.24 11.10
C SER A 97 6.01 -8.85 10.23
N ALA A 98 5.73 -9.12 8.96
CA ALA A 98 6.71 -9.64 8.01
C ALA A 98 7.93 -8.71 7.92
N LEU A 99 9.14 -9.29 7.87
CA LEU A 99 10.38 -8.52 7.75
C LEU A 99 10.29 -7.56 6.54
N PRO A 100 10.32 -6.23 6.76
CA PRO A 100 10.17 -5.27 5.68
C PRO A 100 11.42 -5.34 4.80
N THR A 101 11.32 -6.06 3.69
CA THR A 101 12.40 -6.17 2.71
C THR A 101 12.31 -4.98 1.77
N ARG A 102 12.89 -3.87 2.25
CA ARG A 102 12.98 -2.58 1.57
C ARG A 102 14.38 -2.46 0.93
N ARG A 103 14.51 -2.67 -0.38
CA ARG A 103 15.42 -1.77 -1.12
C ARG A 103 14.54 -0.59 -1.56
N THR A 104 14.72 0.64 -1.09
CA THR A 104 15.96 1.25 -0.58
C THR A 104 15.68 2.40 0.39
N LYS A 105 16.51 2.50 1.42
CA LYS A 105 17.00 3.72 2.08
C LYS A 105 16.91 4.97 1.18
N LYS A 106 16.33 6.07 1.70
CA LYS A 106 16.75 7.49 1.54
C LYS A 106 15.78 8.34 2.38
N TYR A 107 16.19 8.71 3.58
CA TYR A 107 16.74 10.04 3.92
C TYR A 107 15.76 11.17 3.60
N SER A 108 15.09 11.60 4.66
CA SER A 108 14.56 12.94 4.83
C SER A 108 15.68 13.98 4.69
N SER A 109 15.43 15.00 3.90
CA SER A 109 15.97 16.36 4.03
C SER A 109 14.93 17.32 3.48
#